data_AF-A0A645GRF9-F1
#
_entry.id   AF-A0A645GRF9-F1
#
_cell.length_a   1.000
_cell.length_b   1.000
_cell.length_c   1.000
_cell.angle_alpha   90.00
_cell.angle_beta   90.00
_cell.angle_gamma   90.00
#
_symmetry.space_group_name_H-M   'P 1'
#
loop_
_entity.id
_entity.type
_entity.pdbx_description
1 polymer ?
#
loop_
_entity_poly.entity_id
_entity_poly.type
_entity_poly.pdbx_seq_one_letter_code
_entity_poly.pdbx_strand_id
1 'polypeptide(L)' 'MKKINMNTAYTIARSNSFGMNSTFAKCGYNFGGTLVKNTQIGGRIEDMNVWFKTL' A
#
# COMPACT_ATOMS: atom_id res chain seq x y z
N MET A 1 -7.07 -19.60 -14.30
CA MET A 1 -5.88 -19.06 -13.58
C MET A 1 -5.32 -20.17 -12.69
N LYS A 2 -4.00 -20.44 -12.73
CA LYS A 2 -3.37 -21.38 -11.77
C LYS A 2 -3.50 -20.79 -10.37
N LYS A 3 -3.94 -21.58 -9.38
CA LYS A 3 -3.88 -21.19 -7.96
C LYS A 3 -2.41 -21.12 -7.56
N ILE A 4 -1.91 -19.91 -7.36
CA ILE A 4 -0.61 -19.66 -6.75
C ILE A 4 -0.86 -19.61 -5.24
N ASN A 5 -0.10 -20.37 -4.45
CA ASN A 5 -0.24 -20.37 -3.00
C ASN A 5 0.37 -19.07 -2.43
N MET A 6 -0.43 -18.00 -2.39
CA MET A 6 -0.02 -16.71 -1.82
C MET A 6 -0.47 -16.62 -0.36
N ASN A 7 0.46 -16.28 0.53
CA ASN A 7 0.18 -16.14 1.96
C ASN A 7 -0.14 -14.69 2.37
N THR A 8 0.24 -13.71 1.53
CA THR A 8 0.14 -12.28 1.86
C THR A 8 -0.20 -11.47 0.62
N ALA A 9 -1.20 -10.61 0.72
CA ALA A 9 -1.43 -9.51 -0.21
C ALA A 9 -0.78 -8.24 0.35
N TYR A 10 -0.13 -7.46 -0.51
CA TYR A 10 0.43 -6.17 -0.13
C TYR A 10 0.25 -5.13 -1.23
N THR A 11 0.31 -3.86 -0.84
CA THR A 11 0.26 -2.72 -1.75
C THR A 11 0.91 -1.50 -1.12
N ILE A 12 1.15 -0.48 -1.94
CA ILE A 12 1.59 0.83 -1.48
C ILE A 12 0.64 1.92 -2.00
N ALA A 13 0.38 2.93 -1.18
CA ALA A 13 -0.43 4.09 -1.55
C ALA A 13 0.31 5.37 -1.19
N ARG A 14 0.17 6.45 -1.99
CA ARG A 14 0.72 7.76 -1.62
C ARG A 14 0.28 8.12 -0.21
N SER A 15 1.22 8.53 0.64
CA SER A 15 0.95 8.84 2.05
C SER A 15 -0.10 9.95 2.19
N ASN A 16 -0.10 10.92 1.27
CA ASN A 16 -1.06 12.03 1.19
C ASN A 16 -2.44 11.65 0.63
N SER A 17 -2.62 10.44 0.10
CA SER A 17 -3.91 9.98 -0.41
C SER A 17 -4.77 9.42 0.72
N PHE A 18 -5.37 10.31 1.52
CA PHE A 18 -6.15 9.93 2.70
C PHE A 18 -7.27 8.94 2.39
N GLY A 19 -7.98 9.14 1.27
CA GLY A 19 -9.03 8.23 0.83
C GLY A 19 -8.52 6.82 0.58
N MET A 20 -7.40 6.69 -0.15
CA MET A 20 -6.83 5.39 -0.46
C MET A 20 -6.29 4.67 0.79
N ASN A 21 -5.62 5.41 1.68
CA ASN A 21 -5.14 4.87 2.95
C ASN A 21 -6.29 4.44 3.86
N SER A 22 -7.37 5.22 3.94
CA SER A 22 -8.58 4.85 4.69
C SER A 22 -9.25 3.60 4.13
N THR A 23 -9.30 3.44 2.80
CA THR A 23 -9.81 2.23 2.17
C THR A 23 -9.01 0.99 2.60
N PHE A 24 -7.68 1.03 2.55
CA PHE A 24 -6.87 -0.13 2.96
C PHE A 24 -7.01 -0.46 4.44
N ALA A 25 -7.04 0.55 5.32
CA ALA A 25 -7.31 0.36 6.73
C ALA A 25 -8.68 -0.31 6.96
N LYS A 26 -9.73 0.16 6.29
CA LYS A 26 -11.09 -0.39 6.39
C LYS A 26 -11.24 -1.78 5.79
N CYS A 27 -10.45 -2.11 4.76
CA CYS A 27 -10.43 -3.45 4.15
C CYS A 27 -9.63 -4.49 4.95
N GLY A 28 -9.12 -4.12 6.13
CA GLY A 28 -8.38 -5.01 7.02
C GLY A 28 -6.94 -5.26 6.59
N TYR A 29 -6.33 -4.32 5.87
CA TYR A 29 -4.87 -4.30 5.70
C TYR A 29 -4.23 -3.64 6.92
N ASN A 30 -3.09 -4.18 7.33
CA ASN A 30 -2.23 -3.64 8.36
C ASN A 30 -1.27 -2.61 7.76
N PHE A 31 -1.02 -1.55 8.52
CA PHE A 31 -0.02 -0.54 8.16
C PHE A 31 1.39 -1.08 8.41
N GLY A 32 2.23 -1.09 7.38
CA GLY A 32 3.60 -1.60 7.42
C GLY A 32 4.69 -0.53 7.54
N GLY A 33 4.31 0.75 7.59
CA GLY A 33 5.23 1.88 7.62
C GLY A 33 5.16 2.76 6.37
N THR A 34 5.97 3.82 6.37
CA THR A 34 6.04 4.80 5.28
C THR A 34 7.42 4.74 4.63
N LEU A 35 7.42 4.55 3.31
CA LEU A 35 8.59 4.66 2.47
C LEU A 35 8.75 6.14 2.08
N VAL A 36 9.77 6.79 2.64
CA VAL A 36 10.06 8.21 2.38
C VAL A 36 10.76 8.35 1.02
N LYS A 37 10.29 9.31 0.22
CA LYS A 37 10.81 9.63 -1.11
C LYS A 37 10.88 8.43 -2.07
N ASN A 38 9.82 7.63 -2.08
CA ASN A 38 9.84 6.30 -2.70
C ASN A 38 9.49 6.28 -4.19
N THR A 39 8.49 7.06 -4.64
CA THR A 39 7.95 6.89 -6.00
C THR A 39 7.84 8.22 -6.72
N GLN A 40 8.30 8.27 -7.98
CA GLN A 40 8.10 9.43 -8.83
C GLN A 40 6.70 9.37 -9.48
N ILE A 41 5.86 10.36 -9.22
CA ILE A 41 4.52 10.49 -9.81
C ILE A 41 4.33 11.94 -10.25
N GLY A 42 4.05 12.16 -11.54
CA GLY A 42 3.83 13.51 -12.07
C GLY A 42 5.00 14.47 -11.87
N GLY A 43 6.24 13.97 -11.94
CA GLY A 43 7.47 14.76 -11.77
C GLY A 43 7.82 15.10 -10.32
N ARG A 44 7.07 14.60 -9.34
CA ARG A 44 7.37 14.75 -7.90
C ARG A 44 7.74 13.41 -7.29
N ILE A 45 8.62 13.45 -6.30
CA ILE A 45 8.94 12.28 -5.48
C ILE A 45 7.98 12.26 -4.29
N GLU A 46 7.21 11.18 -4.18
CA GLU A 46 6.15 11.01 -3.19
C GLU A 46 6.53 9.95 -2.15
N ASP A 47 6.05 10.16 -0.93
CA ASP A 47 6.10 9.16 0.14
C ASP A 47 4.96 8.16 -0.02
N MET A 48 5.21 6.89 0.32
CA MET A 48 4.25 5.81 0.11
C MET A 48 4.03 5.01 1.40
N ASN A 49 2.79 4.85 1.82
CA ASN A 49 2.43 3.96 2.92
C ASN A 49 2.30 2.52 2.42
N VAL A 50 2.92 1.59 3.15
CA VAL A 50 2.82 0.15 2.91
C VAL A 50 1.61 -0.41 3.63
N TRP A 51 0.84 -1.23 2.93
CA TRP A 51 -0.32 -1.94 3.45
C TRP A 51 -0.21 -3.43 3.13
N PHE A 52 -0.47 -4.30 4.11
CA PHE A 52 -0.40 -5.75 3.90
C PHE A 52 -1.51 -6.52 4.64
N LYS A 53 -1.88 -7.69 4.13
CA LYS A 53 -2.91 -8.56 4.70
C LYS A 53 -2.56 -10.03 4.47
N THR A 54 -2.65 -10.84 5.52
CA THR A 54 -2.56 -12.30 5.39
C THR A 54 -3.78 -12.83 4.64
N LEU A 55 -3.56 -13.71 3.66
CA LEU A 55 -4.59 -14.28 2.78
C LEU A 55 -5.22 -15.56 3.34
#